data_AF-A0A9P6VZW4-F1
#
_entry.id   AF-A0A9P6VZW4-F1
#
_cell.length_a   1.000
_cell.length_b   1.000
_cell.length_c   1.000
_cell.angle_alpha   90.00
_cell.angle_beta   90.00
_cell.angle_gamma   90.00
#
_symmetry.space_group_name_H-M   'P 1'
#
loop_
_entity.id
_entity.type
_entity.pdbx_description
1 polymer ?
#
loop_
_entity_poly.entity_id
_entity_poly.type
_entity_poly.pdbx_seq_one_letter_code
_entity_poly.pdbx_strand_id
1 'polypeptide(L)'
;MTAATETGPDTFEASYAINTTQTINDAIIKQILPIDQFASMQLEASRKMIGITSSFAPSDIIGMFQSHGMDAILRGSGKPNSSAVTILEDFSQPIGSTVEGLVRVVQVTENKTLFDITINGADLPQGNYSVSINENGDISSGLKSTGNTFHQFPNSLECKKQKDGIVTGHAFWDAPIKTWEIIGRSIVLKEINGNKEIGGVIARSAGAWENDKQVCACTGKTVWQERKDAREQNIN
;
A
#
# COMPACT_ATOMS: atom_id res chain seq x y z
N MET A 1 -10.06 26.84 -33.46
CA MET A 1 -10.70 25.71 -32.74
C MET A 1 -9.68 24.58 -32.75
N THR A 2 -8.84 24.53 -31.72
CA THR A 2 -7.84 23.48 -31.52
C THR A 2 -8.57 22.24 -31.01
N ALA A 3 -8.49 21.15 -31.76
CA ALA A 3 -9.06 19.87 -31.37
C ALA A 3 -8.47 19.44 -30.01
N ALA A 4 -9.34 19.20 -29.03
CA ALA A 4 -8.95 18.50 -27.83
C ALA A 4 -8.57 17.08 -28.25
N THR A 5 -7.28 16.75 -28.17
CA THR A 5 -6.81 15.37 -28.23
C THR A 5 -7.46 14.64 -27.07
N GLU A 6 -8.36 13.69 -27.36
CA GLU A 6 -8.84 12.72 -26.38
C GLU A 6 -7.62 11.96 -25.86
N THR A 7 -7.14 12.35 -24.68
CA THR A 7 -6.11 11.61 -23.96
C THR A 7 -6.76 10.32 -23.48
N GLY A 8 -6.33 9.18 -24.02
CA GLY A 8 -6.69 7.87 -23.48
C GLY A 8 -6.37 7.79 -21.99
N PRO A 9 -6.92 6.82 -21.26
CA PRO A 9 -6.72 6.72 -19.81
C PRO A 9 -5.23 6.66 -19.47
N ASP A 10 -4.79 7.49 -18.54
CA ASP A 10 -3.38 7.54 -18.10
C ASP A 10 -2.95 6.14 -17.63
N THR A 11 -2.02 5.54 -18.36
CA THR A 11 -1.44 4.24 -18.01
C THR A 11 -0.21 4.43 -17.14
N PHE A 12 0.06 3.46 -16.29
CA PHE A 12 1.26 3.43 -15.47
C PHE A 12 1.80 2.03 -15.26
N GLU A 13 3.10 1.97 -14.97
CA GLU A 13 3.79 0.73 -14.66
C GLU A 13 3.73 0.44 -13.15
N ALA A 14 3.24 -0.75 -12.82
CA ALA A 14 3.26 -1.31 -11.48
C ALA A 14 3.71 -2.77 -11.51
N SER A 15 4.52 -3.16 -10.54
CA SER A 15 4.97 -4.56 -10.37
C SER A 15 4.27 -5.23 -9.20
N TYR A 16 3.98 -6.51 -9.35
CA TYR A 16 3.33 -7.32 -8.34
C TYR A 16 4.12 -8.60 -8.11
N ALA A 17 4.35 -8.94 -6.84
CA ALA A 17 4.85 -10.26 -6.44
C ALA A 17 3.64 -11.17 -6.17
N ILE A 18 3.62 -12.36 -6.78
CA ILE A 18 2.52 -13.31 -6.69
C ILE A 18 2.92 -14.44 -5.75
N ASN A 19 2.21 -14.57 -4.64
CA ASN A 19 2.34 -15.68 -3.71
C ASN A 19 1.41 -16.82 -4.12
N THR A 20 1.99 -17.90 -4.62
CA THR A 20 1.25 -19.10 -5.01
C THR A 20 2.15 -20.32 -4.93
N THR A 21 1.58 -21.47 -4.58
CA THR A 21 2.25 -22.78 -4.70
C THR A 21 2.21 -23.32 -6.12
N GLN A 22 1.35 -22.75 -6.98
CA GLN A 22 1.20 -23.14 -8.36
C GLN A 22 2.33 -22.55 -9.23
N THR A 23 2.60 -23.20 -10.36
CA THR A 23 3.46 -22.60 -11.39
C THR A 23 2.68 -21.48 -12.06
N ILE A 24 3.31 -20.32 -12.27
CA ILE A 24 2.70 -19.23 -13.04
C ILE A 24 3.30 -19.19 -14.44
N ASN A 25 2.44 -18.99 -15.43
CA ASN A 25 2.81 -18.81 -16.83
C ASN A 25 1.76 -17.91 -17.49
N ASP A 26 2.02 -17.50 -18.74
CA ASP A 26 1.12 -16.60 -19.45
C ASP A 26 -0.31 -17.14 -19.57
N ALA A 27 -0.49 -18.46 -19.73
CA ALA A 27 -1.82 -19.05 -19.85
C ALA A 27 -2.67 -18.88 -18.58
N ILE A 28 -2.05 -19.01 -17.40
CA ILE A 28 -2.71 -18.80 -16.10
C ILE A 28 -3.00 -17.30 -15.89
N ILE A 29 -2.02 -16.43 -16.17
CA ILE A 29 -2.19 -14.98 -16.02
C ILE A 29 -3.32 -14.46 -16.91
N LYS A 30 -3.46 -14.97 -18.14
CA LYS A 30 -4.56 -14.65 -19.07
C LYS A 30 -5.94 -15.01 -18.55
N GLN A 31 -6.06 -15.99 -17.65
CA GLN A 31 -7.35 -16.36 -17.04
C GLN A 31 -7.72 -15.45 -15.88
N ILE A 32 -6.73 -14.83 -15.22
CA ILE A 32 -6.90 -14.03 -14.02
C ILE A 32 -7.07 -12.55 -14.37
N LEU A 33 -6.28 -12.08 -15.33
CA LEU A 33 -6.14 -10.66 -15.64
C LEU A 33 -6.66 -10.35 -17.06
N PRO A 34 -7.28 -9.17 -17.27
CA PRO A 34 -7.73 -8.72 -18.58
C PRO A 34 -6.54 -8.21 -19.41
N ILE A 35 -5.61 -9.11 -19.75
CA ILE A 35 -4.33 -8.77 -20.38
C ILE A 35 -4.45 -7.99 -21.68
N ASP A 36 -5.55 -8.17 -22.42
CA ASP A 36 -5.83 -7.48 -23.68
C ASP A 36 -6.14 -5.99 -23.48
N GLN A 37 -6.42 -5.58 -22.24
CA GLN A 37 -6.64 -4.19 -21.84
C GLN A 37 -5.38 -3.55 -21.24
N PHE A 38 -4.27 -4.28 -21.17
CA PHE A 38 -3.00 -3.75 -20.69
C PHE A 38 -2.18 -3.17 -21.85
N ALA A 39 -1.51 -2.06 -21.61
CA ALA A 39 -0.56 -1.51 -22.57
C ALA A 39 0.67 -2.44 -22.71
N SER A 40 1.12 -3.01 -21.60
CA SER A 40 2.13 -4.07 -21.60
C SER A 40 2.06 -4.94 -20.35
N MET A 41 2.60 -6.15 -20.47
CA MET A 41 2.74 -7.11 -19.37
C MET A 41 4.06 -7.86 -19.52
N GLN A 42 4.80 -7.99 -18.42
CA GLN A 42 6.04 -8.75 -18.36
C GLN A 42 5.98 -9.71 -17.18
N LEU A 43 5.97 -11.01 -17.46
CA LEU A 43 5.94 -12.06 -16.45
C LEU A 43 7.34 -12.63 -16.22
N GLU A 44 7.84 -12.53 -14.99
CA GLU A 44 9.03 -13.25 -14.53
C GLU A 44 8.61 -14.45 -13.68
N ALA A 45 8.29 -15.56 -14.36
CA ALA A 45 7.75 -16.77 -13.73
C ALA A 45 8.67 -17.36 -12.64
N SER A 46 10.00 -17.31 -12.84
CA SER A 46 10.99 -17.81 -11.89
C SER A 46 10.99 -17.04 -10.56
N ARG A 47 10.75 -15.73 -10.60
CA ARG A 47 10.67 -14.85 -9.42
C ARG A 47 9.25 -14.64 -8.93
N LYS A 48 8.26 -15.23 -9.62
CA LYS A 48 6.83 -15.02 -9.39
C LYS A 48 6.44 -13.54 -9.36
N MET A 49 7.00 -12.76 -10.27
CA MET A 49 6.69 -11.33 -10.39
C MET A 49 6.08 -11.01 -11.73
N ILE A 50 5.21 -10.01 -11.75
CA ILE A 50 4.58 -9.50 -12.96
C ILE A 50 4.65 -7.97 -12.97
N GLY A 51 5.22 -7.41 -14.03
CA GLY A 51 5.14 -5.99 -14.35
C GLY A 51 3.95 -5.74 -15.27
N ILE A 52 3.11 -4.77 -14.94
CA ILE A 52 1.91 -4.42 -15.70
C ILE A 52 1.95 -2.92 -15.98
N THR A 53 1.80 -2.54 -17.25
CA THR A 53 1.50 -1.17 -17.63
C THR A 53 0.03 -1.09 -18.03
N SER A 54 -0.81 -0.44 -17.22
CA SER A 54 -2.24 -0.31 -17.50
C SER A 54 -2.86 0.88 -16.78
N SER A 55 -4.15 1.12 -17.00
CA SER A 55 -4.94 2.12 -16.27
C SER A 55 -5.72 1.52 -15.09
N PHE A 56 -5.53 0.23 -14.79
CA PHE A 56 -6.22 -0.46 -13.70
C PHE A 56 -5.65 -0.07 -12.35
N ALA A 57 -6.51 0.10 -11.35
CA ALA A 57 -6.03 0.32 -9.98
C ALA A 57 -5.28 -0.93 -9.48
N PRO A 58 -4.14 -0.79 -8.78
CA PRO A 58 -3.47 -1.90 -8.13
C PRO A 58 -4.36 -2.76 -7.25
N SER A 59 -5.34 -2.16 -6.57
CA SER A 59 -6.35 -2.90 -5.80
C SER A 59 -7.16 -3.87 -6.66
N ASP A 60 -7.50 -3.50 -7.89
CA ASP A 60 -8.26 -4.35 -8.81
C ASP A 60 -7.39 -5.52 -9.28
N ILE A 61 -6.13 -5.25 -9.62
CA ILE A 61 -5.15 -6.29 -9.98
C ILE A 61 -4.97 -7.28 -8.82
N ILE A 62 -4.78 -6.77 -7.60
CA ILE A 62 -4.63 -7.61 -6.40
C ILE A 62 -5.91 -8.42 -6.13
N GLY A 63 -7.08 -7.78 -6.21
CA GLY A 63 -8.38 -8.43 -6.02
C GLY A 63 -8.64 -9.54 -7.05
N MET A 64 -8.21 -9.37 -8.31
CA MET A 64 -8.31 -10.40 -9.34
C MET A 64 -7.43 -11.62 -9.03
N PHE A 65 -6.21 -11.43 -8.51
CA PHE A 65 -5.41 -12.56 -8.04
C PHE A 65 -6.08 -13.27 -6.86
N GLN A 66 -6.60 -12.50 -5.89
CA GLN A 66 -7.22 -13.04 -4.68
C GLN A 66 -8.48 -13.85 -4.97
N SER A 67 -9.31 -13.41 -5.93
CA SER A 67 -10.51 -14.16 -6.34
C SER A 67 -10.18 -15.53 -6.96
N HIS A 68 -8.94 -15.72 -7.42
CA HIS A 68 -8.41 -16.97 -7.95
C HIS A 68 -7.52 -17.72 -6.94
N GLY A 69 -7.56 -17.35 -5.65
CA GLY A 69 -6.81 -18.02 -4.59
C GLY A 69 -5.31 -17.73 -4.60
N MET A 70 -4.87 -16.67 -5.28
CA MET A 70 -3.49 -16.20 -5.29
C MET A 70 -3.39 -14.87 -4.54
N ASP A 71 -2.36 -14.70 -3.73
CA ASP A 71 -2.12 -13.41 -3.07
C ASP A 71 -1.13 -12.61 -3.93
N ALA A 72 -1.40 -11.32 -4.14
CA ALA A 72 -0.54 -10.45 -4.93
C ALA A 72 -0.18 -9.20 -4.13
N ILE A 73 1.08 -8.80 -4.19
CA ILE A 73 1.61 -7.68 -3.42
C ILE A 73 2.18 -6.66 -4.39
N LEU A 74 1.71 -5.42 -4.31
CA LEU A 74 2.30 -4.30 -5.03
C LEU A 74 3.75 -4.06 -4.53
N ARG A 75 4.72 -4.14 -5.44
CA ARG A 75 6.16 -3.99 -5.13
C ARG A 75 6.75 -2.63 -5.54
N GLY A 76 6.02 -1.84 -6.34
CA GLY A 76 6.43 -0.50 -6.75
C GLY A 76 6.16 -0.22 -8.24
N SER A 77 6.64 0.93 -8.71
CA SER A 77 6.81 1.28 -10.12
C SER A 77 8.30 1.21 -10.45
N GLY A 78 8.70 0.83 -11.67
CA GLY A 78 10.10 0.52 -12.03
C GLY A 78 11.14 1.66 -11.92
N LYS A 79 10.83 2.78 -11.27
CA LYS A 79 11.70 3.96 -11.12
C LYS A 79 12.31 4.04 -9.70
N PRO A 80 13.57 4.48 -9.56
CA PRO A 80 14.17 4.74 -8.27
C PRO A 80 13.43 5.84 -7.51
N ASN A 81 13.34 5.70 -6.18
CA ASN A 81 12.69 6.66 -5.26
C ASN A 81 11.21 6.96 -5.57
N SER A 82 10.52 6.08 -6.30
CA SER A 82 9.09 6.22 -6.58
C SER A 82 8.20 5.58 -5.52
N SER A 83 8.78 4.89 -4.54
CA SER A 83 8.04 4.07 -3.58
C SER A 83 8.34 4.48 -2.14
N ALA A 84 7.31 4.46 -1.32
CA ALA A 84 7.40 4.71 0.11
C ALA A 84 6.46 3.79 0.89
N VAL A 85 6.69 3.68 2.18
CA VAL A 85 5.91 2.84 3.08
C VAL A 85 5.73 3.53 4.42
N THR A 86 4.56 3.35 5.02
CA THR A 86 4.29 3.79 6.39
C THR A 86 3.70 2.64 7.18
N ILE A 87 4.29 2.32 8.32
CA ILE A 87 3.73 1.39 9.29
C ILE A 87 2.83 2.22 10.21
N LEU A 88 1.60 1.76 10.43
CA LEU A 88 0.62 2.47 11.25
C LEU A 88 0.60 1.87 12.65
N GLU A 89 0.93 2.71 13.63
CA GLU A 89 1.02 2.35 15.04
C GLU A 89 0.26 3.34 15.91
N ASP A 90 -0.16 2.88 17.08
CA ASP A 90 -0.71 3.73 18.14
C ASP A 90 0.42 4.25 19.03
N PHE A 91 0.68 5.56 18.98
CA PHE A 91 1.71 6.23 19.79
C PHE A 91 1.20 6.76 21.14
N SER A 92 -0.01 6.39 21.57
CA SER A 92 -0.54 6.77 22.89
C SER A 92 0.12 6.00 24.05
N GLN A 93 0.75 4.86 23.77
CA GLN A 93 1.41 4.01 24.76
C GLN A 93 2.94 4.04 24.59
N PRO A 94 3.74 4.14 25.69
CA PRO A 94 5.20 4.33 25.59
C PRO A 94 6.02 3.14 25.07
N ILE A 95 5.47 1.90 25.07
CA ILE A 95 6.23 0.68 24.74
C ILE A 95 5.31 -0.37 24.09
N GLY A 96 5.70 -0.89 22.93
CA GLY A 96 5.11 -2.09 22.32
C GLY A 96 3.82 -1.87 21.55
N SER A 97 3.71 -0.74 20.84
CA SER A 97 2.60 -0.49 19.93
C SER A 97 2.42 -1.65 18.96
N THR A 98 1.23 -2.23 18.96
CA THR A 98 0.83 -3.18 17.94
C THR A 98 0.77 -2.42 16.62
N VAL A 99 1.26 -3.06 15.56
CA VAL A 99 1.03 -2.53 14.22
C VAL A 99 -0.45 -2.74 13.91
N GLU A 100 -1.13 -1.65 13.56
CA GLU A 100 -2.56 -1.63 13.29
C GLU A 100 -2.85 -1.42 11.79
N GLY A 101 -1.80 -1.24 10.97
CA GLY A 101 -1.94 -1.17 9.52
C GLY A 101 -0.65 -0.81 8.77
N LEU A 102 -0.80 -0.67 7.45
CA LEU A 102 0.26 -0.38 6.51
C LEU A 102 -0.25 0.53 5.40
N VAL A 103 0.55 1.53 5.02
CA VAL A 103 0.33 2.32 3.81
C VAL A 103 1.48 2.07 2.85
N ARG A 104 1.17 1.59 1.65
CA ARG A 104 2.11 1.48 0.53
C ARG A 104 1.87 2.65 -0.42
N VAL A 105 2.95 3.33 -0.74
CA VAL A 105 2.93 4.52 -1.59
C VAL A 105 3.72 4.22 -2.85
N VAL A 106 3.12 4.45 -4.01
CA VAL A 106 3.78 4.25 -5.31
C VAL A 106 3.45 5.41 -6.23
N GLN A 107 4.46 6.20 -6.56
CA GLN A 107 4.39 7.20 -7.62
C GLN A 107 4.41 6.50 -8.97
N VAL A 108 3.36 6.74 -9.74
CA VAL A 108 3.09 6.04 -10.99
C VAL A 108 3.26 6.95 -12.22
N THR A 109 3.02 8.25 -12.05
CA THR A 109 3.37 9.29 -13.04
C THR A 109 4.01 10.48 -12.35
N GLU A 110 4.39 11.53 -13.10
CA GLU A 110 4.98 12.74 -12.51
C GLU A 110 4.03 13.45 -11.53
N ASN A 111 2.72 13.34 -11.76
CA ASN A 111 1.67 14.03 -11.00
C ASN A 111 0.62 13.06 -10.44
N LYS A 112 0.97 11.79 -10.23
CA LYS A 112 0.06 10.80 -9.65
C LYS A 112 0.82 9.82 -8.77
N THR A 113 0.46 9.79 -7.50
CA THR A 113 0.93 8.83 -6.51
C THR A 113 -0.24 8.08 -5.93
N LEU A 114 -0.11 6.77 -5.86
CA LEU A 114 -1.10 5.84 -5.35
C LEU A 114 -0.78 5.50 -3.89
N PHE A 115 -1.83 5.38 -3.09
CA PHE A 115 -1.80 5.04 -1.67
C PHE A 115 -2.69 3.81 -1.46
N ASP A 116 -2.07 2.65 -1.23
CA ASP A 116 -2.72 1.43 -0.79
C ASP A 116 -2.66 1.41 0.74
N ILE A 117 -3.80 1.66 1.37
CA ILE A 117 -3.95 1.74 2.82
C ILE A 117 -4.67 0.48 3.28
N THR A 118 -4.02 -0.29 4.13
CA THR A 118 -4.60 -1.48 4.75
C THR A 118 -4.57 -1.33 6.25
N ILE A 119 -5.74 -1.49 6.88
CA ILE A 119 -5.95 -1.48 8.32
C ILE A 119 -6.32 -2.88 8.76
N ASN A 120 -5.67 -3.31 9.82
CA ASN A 120 -5.91 -4.59 10.44
C ASN A 120 -5.41 -4.45 11.88
N GLY A 121 -6.34 -4.30 12.83
CA GLY A 121 -6.01 -4.05 14.23
C GLY A 121 -7.09 -4.63 15.14
N ALA A 122 -6.67 -5.46 16.09
CA ALA A 122 -7.59 -6.07 17.06
C ALA A 122 -8.16 -5.05 18.06
N ASP A 123 -7.37 -4.03 18.39
CA ASP A 123 -7.69 -2.99 19.38
C ASP A 123 -8.23 -1.69 18.74
N LEU A 124 -8.47 -1.70 17.43
CA LEU A 124 -9.07 -0.58 16.71
C LEU A 124 -10.60 -0.55 16.90
N PRO A 125 -11.19 0.62 17.17
CA PRO A 125 -12.63 0.82 17.05
C PRO A 125 -13.11 0.61 15.60
N GLN A 126 -14.27 -0.04 15.44
CA GLN A 126 -14.98 -0.02 14.16
C GLN A 126 -15.51 1.38 13.88
N GLY A 127 -15.50 1.80 12.62
CA GLY A 127 -15.97 3.13 12.23
C GLY A 127 -15.23 3.69 11.04
N ASN A 128 -15.43 4.98 10.81
CA ASN A 128 -14.78 5.70 9.72
C ASN A 128 -13.56 6.46 10.23
N TYR A 129 -12.46 6.34 9.49
CA TYR A 129 -11.21 7.03 9.77
C TYR A 129 -10.95 8.09 8.70
N SER A 130 -10.68 9.32 9.15
CA SER A 130 -10.09 10.34 8.30
C SER A 130 -8.61 10.05 8.12
N VAL A 131 -8.06 10.34 6.94
CA VAL A 131 -6.66 10.06 6.63
C VAL A 131 -5.99 11.32 6.12
N SER A 132 -4.80 11.60 6.62
CA SER A 132 -4.05 12.80 6.30
C SER A 132 -2.56 12.53 6.22
N ILE A 133 -1.85 13.33 5.43
CA ILE A 133 -0.40 13.49 5.50
C ILE A 133 -0.15 14.76 6.29
N ASN A 134 0.67 14.68 7.35
CA ASN A 134 1.03 15.84 8.17
C ASN A 134 2.41 16.37 7.80
N GLU A 135 2.72 17.59 8.23
CA GLU A 135 3.93 18.31 7.83
C GLU A 135 5.23 17.59 8.22
N ASN A 136 5.29 16.98 9.41
CA ASN A 136 6.50 16.44 9.99
C ASN A 136 6.38 14.93 10.26
N GLY A 137 7.50 14.22 10.17
CA GLY A 137 7.65 12.85 10.68
C GLY A 137 8.12 12.80 12.14
N ASP A 138 7.91 13.85 12.92
CA ASP A 138 8.31 13.88 14.32
C ASP A 138 7.28 13.15 15.19
N ILE A 139 7.69 12.00 15.74
CA ILE A 139 6.91 11.13 16.62
C ILE A 139 7.37 11.22 18.09
N SER A 140 8.20 12.21 18.46
CA SER A 140 8.73 12.37 19.82
C SER A 140 7.64 12.59 20.88
N SER A 141 6.51 13.18 20.50
CA SER A 141 5.31 13.33 21.33
C SER A 141 4.11 12.57 20.73
N GLY A 142 4.39 11.43 20.09
CA GLY A 142 3.42 10.67 19.30
C GLY A 142 2.91 11.48 18.10
N LEU A 143 1.65 11.28 17.73
CA LEU A 143 1.10 11.94 16.54
C LEU A 143 0.86 13.45 16.73
N LYS A 144 0.96 13.96 17.97
CA LYS A 144 0.79 15.39 18.28
C LYS A 144 1.94 16.27 17.77
N SER A 145 3.14 15.71 17.61
CA SER A 145 4.32 16.43 17.10
C SER A 145 4.42 16.44 15.57
N THR A 146 3.44 15.88 14.87
CA THR A 146 3.47 15.78 13.40
C THR A 146 3.16 17.08 12.66
N GLY A 147 2.73 18.14 13.37
CA GLY A 147 2.43 19.45 12.77
C GLY A 147 1.05 19.53 12.11
N ASN A 148 0.86 20.49 11.20
CA ASN A 148 -0.43 20.66 10.51
C ASN A 148 -0.61 19.60 9.41
N THR A 149 -1.84 19.52 8.88
CA THR A 149 -2.14 18.71 7.71
C THR A 149 -1.51 19.31 6.45
N PHE A 150 -0.61 18.56 5.83
CA PHE A 150 -0.04 18.85 4.51
C PHE A 150 -1.00 18.44 3.38
N HIS A 151 -1.66 17.28 3.52
CA HIS A 151 -2.66 16.81 2.57
C HIS A 151 -3.77 16.03 3.28
N GLN A 152 -5.02 16.34 2.96
CA GLN A 152 -6.19 15.64 3.47
C GLN A 152 -6.79 14.78 2.36
N PHE A 153 -6.93 13.48 2.60
CA PHE A 153 -7.65 12.62 1.66
C PHE A 153 -9.17 12.89 1.73
N PRO A 154 -9.87 12.89 0.58
CA PRO A 154 -11.25 13.38 0.50
C PRO A 154 -12.28 12.42 1.11
N ASN A 155 -11.98 11.12 1.14
CA ASN A 155 -12.88 10.09 1.62
C ASN A 155 -12.42 9.55 2.97
N SER A 156 -13.37 9.10 3.79
CA SER A 156 -13.02 8.31 4.97
C SER A 156 -12.77 6.85 4.60
N LEU A 157 -11.90 6.21 5.36
CA LEU A 157 -11.66 4.77 5.30
C LEU A 157 -12.62 4.08 6.27
N GLU A 158 -13.50 3.22 5.74
CA GLU A 158 -14.44 2.44 6.55
C GLU A 158 -13.74 1.20 7.11
N CYS A 159 -13.70 1.10 8.44
CA CYS A 159 -13.16 -0.02 9.19
C CYS A 159 -14.29 -0.84 9.82
N LYS A 160 -14.35 -2.13 9.51
CA LYS A 160 -15.37 -3.07 10.01
C LYS A 160 -14.76 -4.15 10.87
N LYS A 161 -15.48 -4.52 11.93
CA LYS A 161 -15.15 -5.67 12.75
C LYS A 161 -15.52 -6.96 12.02
N GLN A 162 -14.54 -7.82 11.82
CA GLN A 162 -14.70 -9.13 11.19
C GLN A 162 -15.15 -10.19 12.22
N LYS A 163 -15.47 -11.39 11.74
CA LYS A 163 -15.98 -12.50 12.59
C LYS A 163 -14.97 -12.99 13.62
N ASP A 164 -13.68 -12.87 13.32
CA ASP A 164 -12.56 -13.17 14.22
C ASP A 164 -12.33 -12.09 15.29
N GLY A 165 -13.09 -10.99 15.24
CA GLY A 165 -13.00 -9.87 16.17
C GLY A 165 -12.01 -8.79 15.76
N ILE A 166 -11.30 -8.97 14.66
CA ILE A 166 -10.30 -8.02 14.16
C ILE A 166 -11.00 -6.91 13.36
N VAL A 167 -10.60 -5.65 13.57
CA VAL A 167 -11.09 -4.55 12.75
C VAL A 167 -10.20 -4.39 11.54
N THR A 168 -10.83 -4.44 10.36
CA THR A 168 -10.15 -4.34 9.07
C THR A 168 -10.74 -3.22 8.23
N GLY A 169 -9.90 -2.57 7.46
CA GLY A 169 -10.31 -1.54 6.51
C GLY A 169 -9.31 -1.49 5.37
N HIS A 170 -9.76 -1.09 4.20
CA HIS A 170 -8.89 -0.95 3.04
C HIS A 170 -9.36 0.24 2.22
N ALA A 171 -8.41 1.06 1.81
CA ALA A 171 -8.65 2.14 0.87
C ALA A 171 -7.54 2.20 -0.16
N PHE A 172 -7.94 2.54 -1.39
CA PHE A 172 -7.01 2.77 -2.47
C PHE A 172 -7.30 4.15 -3.05
N TRP A 173 -6.35 5.08 -2.88
CA TRP A 173 -6.50 6.47 -3.31
C TRP A 173 -5.32 6.94 -4.13
N ASP A 174 -5.53 7.99 -4.89
CA ASP A 174 -4.47 8.71 -5.57
C ASP A 174 -4.43 10.19 -5.15
N ALA A 175 -3.25 10.78 -5.24
CA ALA A 175 -3.05 12.21 -5.04
C ALA A 175 -2.01 12.77 -6.03
N PRO A 176 -2.14 14.04 -6.44
CA PRO A 176 -1.18 14.71 -7.31
C PRO A 176 0.05 15.22 -6.53
N ILE A 177 0.69 14.32 -5.80
CA ILE A 177 1.83 14.59 -4.91
C ILE A 177 2.96 13.67 -5.32
N LYS A 178 4.20 14.14 -5.33
CA LYS A 178 5.37 13.31 -5.64
C LYS A 178 5.85 12.59 -4.39
N THR A 179 6.34 11.37 -4.54
CA THR A 179 6.81 10.55 -3.40
C THR A 179 7.91 11.26 -2.60
N TRP A 180 8.81 11.99 -3.27
CA TRP A 180 9.87 12.74 -2.59
C TRP A 180 9.38 13.92 -1.75
N GLU A 181 8.17 14.45 -2.02
CA GLU A 181 7.59 15.56 -1.23
C GLU A 181 7.06 15.10 0.12
N ILE A 182 6.81 13.79 0.28
CA ILE A 182 6.16 13.19 1.44
C ILE A 182 7.08 12.26 2.24
N ILE A 183 8.18 11.77 1.66
CA ILE A 183 9.19 11.04 2.44
C ILE A 183 9.67 11.90 3.61
N GLY A 184 9.67 11.32 4.82
CA GLY A 184 10.05 12.01 6.06
C GLY A 184 8.91 12.80 6.72
N ARG A 185 7.74 12.88 6.08
CA ARG A 185 6.49 13.32 6.70
C ARG A 185 5.81 12.16 7.42
N SER A 186 4.60 12.36 7.91
CA SER A 186 3.80 11.30 8.54
C SER A 186 2.44 11.13 7.87
N ILE A 187 1.92 9.91 7.90
CA ILE A 187 0.50 9.63 7.65
C ILE A 187 -0.19 9.43 8.98
N VAL A 188 -1.35 10.06 9.15
CA VAL A 188 -2.19 9.96 10.34
C VAL A 188 -3.60 9.57 9.93
N LEU A 189 -4.12 8.53 10.58
CA LEU A 189 -5.50 8.10 10.54
C LEU A 189 -6.16 8.42 11.87
N LYS A 190 -7.27 9.14 11.81
CA LYS A 190 -8.03 9.56 12.99
C LYS A 190 -9.48 9.11 12.87
N GLU A 191 -9.95 8.41 13.89
CA GLU A 191 -11.36 8.03 14.00
C GLU A 191 -12.26 9.28 14.02
N ILE A 192 -13.27 9.32 13.14
CA ILE A 192 -14.12 10.51 12.97
C ILE A 192 -15.02 10.76 14.18
N ASN A 193 -15.54 9.68 14.79
CA ASN A 193 -16.50 9.75 15.90
C ASN A 193 -15.86 9.41 17.26
N GLY A 194 -14.53 9.39 17.33
CA GLY A 194 -13.81 9.02 18.53
C GLY A 194 -12.47 9.71 18.63
N ASN A 195 -11.57 9.13 19.42
CA ASN A 195 -10.29 9.73 19.78
C ASN A 195 -9.10 8.84 19.41
N LYS A 196 -9.33 7.68 18.78
CA LYS A 196 -8.25 6.80 18.36
C LYS A 196 -7.54 7.45 17.16
N GLU A 197 -6.21 7.51 17.28
CA GLU A 197 -5.32 7.97 16.22
C GLU A 197 -4.20 6.96 16.05
N ILE A 198 -3.92 6.60 14.80
CA ILE A 198 -2.76 5.81 14.42
C ILE A 198 -2.02 6.50 13.29
N GLY A 199 -0.74 6.23 13.17
CA GLY A 199 0.04 6.86 12.14
C GLY A 199 1.45 6.33 12.09
N GLY A 200 2.30 7.01 11.34
CA GLY A 200 3.71 6.68 11.27
C GLY A 200 4.44 7.57 10.28
N VAL A 201 5.77 7.45 10.28
CA VAL A 201 6.64 8.20 9.37
C VAL A 201 6.66 7.53 8.00
N ILE A 202 6.52 8.34 6.94
CA ILE A 202 6.64 7.90 5.56
C ILE A 202 8.12 7.64 5.27
N ALA A 203 8.49 6.36 5.22
CA ALA A 203 9.84 5.91 4.95
C ALA A 203 10.02 5.59 3.46
N ARG A 204 11.26 5.69 2.97
CA ARG A 204 11.60 5.20 1.63
C ARG A 204 11.35 3.70 1.55
N SER A 205 10.71 3.27 0.47
CA SER A 205 10.62 1.87 0.10
C SER A 205 11.40 1.66 -1.19
N ALA A 206 11.90 0.45 -1.36
CA ALA A 206 12.49 0.07 -2.63
C ALA A 206 11.44 0.07 -3.75
N GLY A 207 11.86 0.45 -4.95
CA GLY A 207 11.04 0.28 -6.15
C GLY A 207 10.83 -1.19 -6.50
N ALA A 208 9.94 -1.41 -7.47
CA ALA A 208 9.53 -2.69 -8.05
C ALA A 208 10.62 -3.75 -8.23
N TRP A 209 11.84 -3.29 -8.53
CA TRP A 209 12.98 -4.10 -8.95
C TRP A 209 14.24 -3.86 -8.12
N GLU A 210 14.17 -3.01 -7.09
CA GLU A 210 15.36 -2.54 -6.36
C GLU A 210 15.66 -3.36 -5.10
N ASN A 211 14.72 -4.21 -4.66
CA ASN A 211 14.88 -4.96 -3.42
C ASN A 211 14.62 -6.45 -3.61
N ASP A 212 15.73 -7.17 -3.81
CA ASP A 212 15.85 -8.63 -3.79
C ASP A 212 16.06 -9.19 -2.37
N LYS A 213 15.69 -8.46 -1.31
CA LYS A 213 15.73 -9.03 0.05
C LYS A 213 14.81 -10.26 0.11
N GLN A 214 15.41 -11.44 0.14
CA GLN A 214 14.73 -12.69 0.44
C GLN A 214 14.65 -12.92 1.95
N VAL A 215 15.59 -12.35 2.71
CA VAL A 215 15.77 -12.52 4.16
C VAL A 215 16.02 -11.16 4.79
N CYS A 216 15.36 -10.90 5.91
CA CYS A 216 15.62 -9.71 6.72
C CYS A 216 16.75 -9.99 7.72
N ALA A 217 17.80 -9.17 7.71
CA ALA A 217 18.94 -9.33 8.62
C ALA A 217 18.57 -9.10 10.10
N CYS A 218 17.48 -8.39 10.38
CA CYS A 218 17.04 -8.12 11.75
C CYS A 218 16.42 -9.34 12.43
N THR A 219 15.83 -10.25 11.65
CA THR A 219 15.09 -11.42 12.17
C THR A 219 15.65 -12.75 11.68
N GLY A 220 16.47 -12.74 10.61
CA GLY A 220 16.94 -13.93 9.91
C GLY A 220 15.83 -14.68 9.14
N LYS A 221 14.61 -14.14 9.12
CA LYS A 221 13.45 -14.75 8.50
C LYS A 221 13.30 -14.32 7.05
N THR A 222 12.75 -15.20 6.23
CA THR A 222 12.39 -14.86 4.86
C THR A 222 11.25 -13.84 4.83
N VAL A 223 11.13 -13.03 3.77
CA VAL A 223 10.01 -12.06 3.63
C VAL A 223 8.64 -12.74 3.74
N TRP A 224 8.52 -14.00 3.35
CA TRP A 224 7.30 -14.80 3.50
C TRP A 224 7.02 -15.21 4.94
N GLN A 225 8.07 -15.53 5.71
CA GLN A 225 7.96 -15.79 7.15
C GLN A 225 7.65 -14.51 7.90
N GLU A 226 8.30 -13.40 7.58
CA GLU A 226 7.95 -12.09 8.13
C GLU A 226 6.53 -11.70 7.75
N ARG A 227 6.04 -11.99 6.55
CA ARG A 227 4.63 -11.78 6.19
C ARG A 227 3.70 -12.65 7.01
N LYS A 228 4.07 -13.91 7.29
CA LYS A 228 3.26 -14.76 8.15
C LYS A 228 3.19 -14.19 9.57
N ASP A 229 4.34 -13.79 10.12
CA ASP A 229 4.41 -13.13 11.43
C ASP A 229 3.65 -11.79 11.42
N ALA A 230 3.77 -11.03 10.33
CA ALA A 230 3.10 -9.75 10.13
C ALA A 230 1.59 -9.95 10.05
N ARG A 231 1.10 -10.99 9.35
CA ARG A 231 -0.33 -11.38 9.34
C ARG A 231 -0.81 -11.87 10.70
N GLU A 232 0.03 -12.59 11.45
CA GLU A 232 -0.22 -12.95 12.85
C GLU A 232 -0.25 -11.70 13.76
N GLN A 233 0.43 -10.63 13.36
CA GLN A 233 0.41 -9.30 13.95
C GLN A 233 -0.49 -8.31 13.21
N ASN A 234 -1.44 -8.79 12.40
CA ASN A 234 -2.44 -7.96 11.73
C ASN A 234 -1.90 -6.99 10.65
N ILE A 235 -0.93 -7.39 9.84
CA ILE A 235 -0.38 -6.60 8.72
C ILE A 235 -0.55 -7.42 7.43
N ASN A 236 -1.34 -6.91 6.48
CA ASN A 236 -1.63 -7.56 5.18
C ASN A 236 -0.82 -6.96 4.02
#